data_AF-A0A1E1WZL1-F1
#
_entry.id   AF-A0A1E1WZL1-F1
#
_cell.length_a   1.000
_cell.length_b   1.000
_cell.length_c   1.000
_cell.angle_alpha   90.00
_cell.angle_beta   90.00
_cell.angle_gamma   90.00
#
_symmetry.space_group_name_H-M   'P 1'
#
loop_
_entity.id
_entity.type
_entity.pdbx_description
1 polymer ?
#
loop_
_entity_poly.entity_id
_entity_poly.type
_entity_poly.pdbx_seq_one_letter_code
_entity_poly.pdbx_strand_id
1 'polypeptide(L)'
;MSDEERDVDVESDLHKHYVKSVTFPDGDHADKRAHHNALERRRRDHIKFSFTSLRDAVPSLQGEKASGGGMWRGCKREASRAQILKKAADYIQSMRRKNTAHLQDIEDLKRQNKLLEEQIRALEKTKMASSGGYSTGSMLDTMSIK
;
A
#
# COMPACT_ATOMS: atom_id res chain seq x y z
N MET A 1 34.51 20.12 47.25
CA MET A 1 33.06 19.96 47.44
C MET A 1 32.54 21.34 47.81
N SER A 2 31.71 21.92 46.94
CA SER A 2 31.19 23.27 47.10
C SER A 2 29.67 23.16 47.04
N ASP A 3 29.01 23.16 48.19
CA ASP A 3 27.56 23.27 48.31
C ASP A 3 27.26 24.64 48.94
N GLU A 4 26.69 25.52 48.13
CA GLU A 4 26.18 26.83 48.54
C GLU A 4 24.70 26.66 48.95
N GLU A 5 24.42 26.88 50.23
CA GLU A 5 23.06 26.95 50.77
C GLU A 5 22.37 28.25 50.31
N ARG A 6 21.18 28.12 49.71
CA ARG A 6 20.26 29.25 49.48
C ARG A 6 18.93 28.92 50.10
N ASP A 7 18.72 29.41 51.31
CA ASP A 7 17.41 29.45 51.97
C ASP A 7 16.50 30.43 51.24
N VAL A 8 15.30 29.97 50.87
CA VAL A 8 14.21 30.81 50.39
C VAL A 8 13.03 30.62 51.35
N ASP A 9 12.90 31.56 52.29
CA ASP A 9 11.70 31.71 53.10
C ASP A 9 10.53 32.13 52.21
N VAL A 10 9.69 31.17 51.83
CA VAL A 10 8.39 31.44 51.20
C VAL A 10 7.36 31.55 52.31
N GLU A 11 7.19 32.76 52.81
CA GLU A 11 6.07 33.15 53.65
C GLU A 11 4.78 32.93 52.83
N SER A 12 4.12 31.79 53.08
CA SER A 12 2.84 31.44 52.48
C SER A 12 1.76 32.34 53.06
N ASP A 13 1.60 33.51 52.46
CA ASP A 13 0.64 34.52 52.86
C ASP A 13 -0.78 33.95 52.82
N LEU A 14 -1.26 33.68 54.03
CA LEU A 14 -2.57 33.18 54.34
C LEU A 14 -3.58 34.29 53.99
N HIS A 15 -4.63 33.91 53.25
CA HIS A 15 -5.95 34.55 53.24
C HIS A 15 -6.28 35.59 52.14
N LYS A 16 -6.67 35.11 50.95
CA LYS A 16 -7.75 35.76 50.18
C LYS A 16 -8.43 34.88 49.10
N HIS A 17 -9.26 33.92 49.54
CA HIS A 17 -10.62 33.66 48.99
C HIS A 17 -11.20 32.35 49.54
N TYR A 18 -11.48 32.37 50.83
CA TYR A 18 -12.42 31.48 51.49
C TYR A 18 -13.84 31.82 51.00
N VAL A 19 -14.32 31.19 49.92
CA VAL A 19 -15.74 30.82 49.61
C VAL A 19 -15.94 30.55 48.10
N LYS A 20 -15.57 29.34 47.66
CA LYS A 20 -16.43 28.59 46.73
C LYS A 20 -16.18 27.11 46.95
N SER A 21 -16.89 26.55 47.93
CA SER A 21 -17.13 25.11 47.99
C SER A 21 -17.88 24.70 46.72
N VAL A 22 -17.15 24.38 45.66
CA VAL A 22 -17.68 23.55 44.58
C VAL A 22 -17.05 22.19 44.80
N THR A 23 -17.88 21.29 45.30
CA THR A 23 -17.71 19.84 45.19
C THR A 23 -16.90 19.47 43.95
N PHE A 24 -15.67 19.02 44.16
CA PHE A 24 -14.89 18.38 43.13
C PHE A 24 -15.62 17.09 42.72
N PRO A 25 -16.04 16.92 41.46
CA PRO A 25 -16.69 15.70 41.03
C PRO A 25 -15.60 14.66 40.72
N ASP A 26 -15.32 13.80 41.70
CA ASP A 26 -14.48 12.59 41.53
C ASP A 26 -15.03 11.60 40.46
N GLY A 27 -16.16 11.91 39.80
CA GLY A 27 -16.70 11.17 38.66
C GLY A 27 -16.04 11.46 37.30
N ASP A 28 -15.35 12.60 37.13
CA ASP A 28 -14.86 13.04 35.80
C ASP A 28 -13.57 12.31 35.35
N HIS A 29 -12.74 11.86 36.29
CA HIS A 29 -11.52 11.12 35.96
C HIS A 29 -11.79 9.69 35.44
N ALA A 30 -12.82 9.04 35.99
CA ALA A 30 -13.24 7.72 35.56
C ALA A 30 -13.85 7.77 34.15
N ASP A 31 -14.69 8.77 33.88
CA ASP A 31 -15.31 8.98 32.57
C ASP A 31 -14.29 9.36 31.50
N LYS A 32 -13.31 10.21 31.81
CA LYS A 32 -12.17 10.50 30.90
C LYS A 32 -11.37 9.25 30.56
N ARG A 33 -11.10 8.38 31.55
CA ARG A 33 -10.38 7.11 31.35
C ARG A 33 -11.20 6.13 30.51
N ALA A 34 -12.50 6.02 30.74
CA ALA A 34 -13.40 5.17 29.99
C ALA A 34 -13.53 5.63 28.52
N HIS A 35 -13.70 6.94 28.29
CA HIS A 35 -13.75 7.53 26.96
C HIS A 35 -12.44 7.31 26.19
N HIS A 36 -11.29 7.53 26.83
CA HIS A 36 -9.98 7.25 26.23
C HIS A 36 -9.84 5.76 25.83
N ASN A 37 -10.25 4.82 26.70
CA ASN A 37 -10.22 3.38 26.41
C ASN A 37 -11.14 3.01 25.22
N ALA A 38 -12.30 3.66 25.11
CA ALA A 38 -13.22 3.47 24.00
C ALA A 38 -12.60 3.94 22.67
N LEU A 39 -12.01 5.13 22.65
CA LEU A 39 -11.33 5.67 21.47
C LEU A 39 -10.17 4.77 21.01
N GLU A 40 -9.35 4.29 21.94
CA GLU A 40 -8.23 3.41 21.61
C GLU A 40 -8.72 2.06 21.08
N ARG A 41 -9.83 1.53 21.59
CA ARG A 41 -10.42 0.30 21.04
C ARG A 41 -10.86 0.49 19.58
N ARG A 42 -11.55 1.59 19.27
CA ARG A 42 -11.91 1.96 17.90
C ARG A 42 -10.66 2.08 17.00
N ARG A 43 -9.60 2.72 17.49
CA ARG A 43 -8.32 2.85 16.76
C ARG A 43 -7.71 1.48 16.47
N ARG A 44 -7.68 0.57 17.45
CA ARG A 44 -7.15 -0.80 17.26
C ARG A 44 -7.98 -1.61 16.26
N ASP A 45 -9.30 -1.44 16.25
CA ASP A 45 -10.18 -2.12 15.31
C ASP A 45 -9.95 -1.62 13.87
N HIS A 46 -9.75 -0.30 13.69
CA HIS A 46 -9.36 0.25 12.39
C HIS A 46 -8.02 -0.32 11.91
N ILE A 47 -7.01 -0.41 12.78
CA ILE A 47 -5.72 -1.00 12.43
C ILE A 47 -5.87 -2.48 12.08
N LYS A 48 -6.67 -3.23 12.84
CA LYS A 48 -6.96 -4.64 12.56
C LYS A 48 -7.60 -4.82 11.19
N PHE A 49 -8.51 -3.93 10.81
CA PHE A 49 -9.10 -3.90 9.47
C PHE A 49 -8.03 -3.65 8.40
N SER A 50 -7.20 -2.62 8.56
CA SER A 50 -6.09 -2.33 7.62
C SER A 50 -5.13 -3.50 7.44
N PHE A 51 -4.79 -4.23 8.51
CA PHE A 51 -3.97 -5.45 8.42
C PHE A 51 -4.68 -6.59 7.67
N THR A 52 -6.00 -6.68 7.81
CA THR A 52 -6.80 -7.66 7.07
C THR A 52 -6.80 -7.35 5.58
N SER A 53 -7.05 -6.08 5.21
CA SER A 53 -7.00 -5.62 3.82
C SER A 53 -5.59 -5.79 3.22
N LEU A 54 -4.54 -5.49 3.99
CA LEU A 54 -3.16 -5.68 3.54
C LEU A 54 -2.83 -7.16 3.30
N ARG A 55 -3.25 -8.05 4.21
CA ARG A 55 -3.07 -9.51 4.02
C ARG A 55 -3.75 -9.97 2.73
N ASP A 56 -4.96 -9.50 2.50
CA ASP A 56 -5.77 -9.91 1.35
C ASP A 56 -5.27 -9.28 0.04
N ALA A 57 -4.44 -8.23 0.08
CA ALA A 57 -3.79 -7.66 -1.11
C ALA A 57 -2.44 -8.34 -1.46
N VAL A 58 -1.87 -9.15 -0.57
CA VAL A 58 -0.57 -9.81 -0.77
C VAL A 58 -0.80 -11.28 -1.16
N PRO A 59 -0.50 -11.69 -2.41
CA PRO A 59 -0.85 -13.04 -2.90
C PRO A 59 -0.30 -14.20 -2.05
N SER A 60 0.90 -14.04 -1.49
CA SER A 60 1.53 -15.07 -0.64
C SER A 60 0.83 -15.29 0.71
N LEU A 61 -0.09 -14.41 1.11
CA LEU A 61 -0.82 -14.48 2.39
C LEU A 61 -2.31 -14.85 2.22
N GLN A 62 -2.83 -14.82 0.98
CA GLN A 62 -4.24 -15.13 0.68
C GLN A 62 -4.60 -16.61 0.95
N GLY A 63 -3.61 -17.53 0.96
CA GLY A 63 -3.82 -18.98 1.08
C GLY A 63 -3.81 -19.57 2.49
N GLU A 64 -3.33 -18.86 3.53
CA GLU A 64 -3.21 -19.43 4.88
C GLU A 64 -4.56 -19.71 5.59
N LYS A 65 -5.68 -19.33 4.96
CA LYS A 65 -7.04 -19.53 5.51
C LYS A 65 -7.89 -20.58 4.79
N ALA A 66 -7.48 -21.13 3.65
CA ALA A 66 -8.39 -21.90 2.78
C ALA A 66 -8.16 -23.43 2.74
N SER A 67 -7.01 -23.95 3.19
CA SER A 67 -6.72 -25.40 3.11
C SER A 67 -7.09 -26.22 4.35
N GLY A 68 -7.71 -25.61 5.37
CA GLY A 68 -8.11 -26.27 6.61
C GLY A 68 -9.63 -26.46 6.72
N GLY A 69 -10.22 -27.27 5.85
CA GLY A 69 -11.57 -27.80 6.05
C GLY A 69 -11.57 -28.75 7.24
N GLY A 70 -11.82 -28.24 8.44
CA GLY A 70 -11.82 -29.04 9.66
C GLY A 70 -12.45 -28.29 10.83
N MET A 71 -13.55 -28.83 11.33
CA MET A 71 -14.34 -28.36 12.47
C MET A 71 -13.54 -28.43 13.79
N TRP A 72 -12.60 -27.52 14.04
CA TRP A 72 -12.04 -27.25 15.38
C TRP A 72 -11.74 -25.74 15.54
N ARG A 73 -12.74 -25.01 16.06
CA ARG A 73 -12.64 -23.60 16.44
C ARG A 73 -11.82 -23.48 17.72
N GLY A 74 -10.58 -23.00 17.63
CA GLY A 74 -9.80 -22.64 18.81
C GLY A 74 -8.59 -21.75 18.52
N CYS A 75 -7.77 -22.11 17.53
CA CYS A 75 -6.59 -21.32 17.15
C CYS A 75 -6.44 -21.27 15.64
N LYS A 76 -7.21 -20.37 14.99
CA LYS A 76 -7.00 -19.98 13.61
C LYS A 76 -5.61 -19.31 13.55
N ARG A 77 -4.60 -19.97 12.99
CA ARG A 77 -3.29 -19.34 12.73
C ARG A 77 -3.47 -18.32 11.61
N GLU A 78 -3.92 -17.12 11.96
CA GLU A 78 -3.84 -15.98 11.06
C GLU A 78 -2.38 -15.54 10.95
N ALA A 79 -1.93 -15.16 9.75
CA ALA A 79 -0.63 -14.54 9.56
C ALA A 79 -0.39 -13.46 10.62
N SER A 80 0.71 -13.56 11.37
CA SER A 80 1.04 -12.58 12.39
C SER A 80 1.25 -11.20 11.77
N ARG A 81 1.01 -10.12 12.52
CA ARG A 81 1.22 -8.75 12.02
C ARG A 81 2.62 -8.55 11.45
N ALA A 82 3.65 -9.10 12.10
CA ALA A 82 5.03 -9.05 11.62
C ALA A 82 5.21 -9.79 10.28
N GLN A 83 4.59 -10.96 10.11
CA GLN A 83 4.62 -11.68 8.83
C GLN A 83 3.91 -10.91 7.72
N ILE A 84 2.75 -10.28 8.01
CA ILE A 84 2.03 -9.46 7.04
C ILE A 84 2.92 -8.32 6.54
N LEU A 85 3.58 -7.60 7.46
CA LEU A 85 4.49 -6.51 7.10
C LEU A 85 5.68 -7.01 6.27
N LYS A 86 6.31 -8.11 6.70
CA LYS A 86 7.46 -8.69 6.00
C LYS A 86 7.11 -9.10 4.57
N LYS A 87 6.04 -9.88 4.40
CA LYS A 87 5.60 -10.37 3.09
C LYS A 87 5.11 -9.23 2.19
N ALA A 88 4.47 -8.20 2.74
CA ALA A 88 4.10 -7.01 1.98
C ALA A 88 5.35 -6.26 1.46
N ALA A 89 6.36 -6.07 2.31
CA ALA A 89 7.62 -5.44 1.91
C ALA A 89 8.33 -6.24 0.81
N ASP A 90 8.44 -7.56 0.98
CA ASP A 90 9.02 -8.47 -0.01
C ASP A 90 8.25 -8.40 -1.34
N TYR A 91 6.92 -8.36 -1.28
CA TYR A 91 6.06 -8.27 -2.47
C TYR A 91 6.27 -6.95 -3.21
N ILE A 92 6.31 -5.81 -2.51
CA ILE A 92 6.58 -4.50 -3.13
C ILE A 92 7.95 -4.51 -3.83
N GLN A 93 8.99 -5.03 -3.18
CA GLN A 93 10.32 -5.11 -3.79
C GLN A 93 10.35 -6.02 -5.01
N SER A 94 9.70 -7.18 -4.93
CA SER A 94 9.58 -8.09 -6.08
C SER A 94 8.83 -7.44 -7.24
N MET A 95 7.74 -6.73 -6.97
CA MET A 95 6.94 -6.07 -8.01
C MET A 95 7.69 -4.91 -8.65
N ARG A 96 8.49 -4.15 -7.87
CA ARG A 96 9.38 -3.13 -8.43
C ARG A 96 10.39 -3.72 -9.43
N ARG A 97 11.09 -4.79 -9.05
CA ARG A 97 12.03 -5.49 -9.94
C ARG A 97 11.36 -6.02 -11.20
N LYS A 98 10.18 -6.64 -11.06
CA LYS A 98 9.39 -7.14 -12.20
C LYS A 98 8.96 -6.03 -13.15
N ASN A 99 8.48 -4.90 -12.61
CA ASN A 99 8.10 -3.75 -13.44
C ASN A 99 9.30 -3.20 -14.23
N THR A 100 10.48 -3.12 -13.62
CA THR A 100 11.70 -2.70 -14.33
C THR A 100 12.06 -3.67 -15.45
N ALA A 101 12.04 -4.98 -15.20
CA ALA A 101 12.30 -5.99 -16.23
C ALA A 101 11.27 -5.88 -17.38
N HIS A 102 9.98 -5.77 -17.07
CA HIS A 102 8.94 -5.61 -18.09
C HIS A 102 9.11 -4.33 -18.91
N LEU A 103 9.57 -3.22 -18.31
CA LEU A 103 9.86 -2.01 -19.06
C LEU A 103 11.03 -2.20 -20.04
N GLN A 104 12.06 -2.95 -19.65
CA GLN A 104 13.16 -3.32 -20.53
C GLN A 104 12.67 -4.22 -21.68
N ASP A 105 11.88 -5.25 -21.36
CA ASP A 105 11.28 -6.14 -22.36
C ASP A 105 10.44 -5.35 -23.38
N ILE A 106 9.65 -4.38 -22.91
CA ILE A 106 8.84 -3.50 -23.76
C ILE A 106 9.74 -2.66 -24.68
N GLU A 107 10.85 -2.13 -24.18
CA GLU A 107 11.78 -1.34 -24.98
C GLU A 107 12.46 -2.19 -26.06
N ASP A 108 12.91 -3.39 -25.69
CA ASP A 108 13.55 -4.33 -26.60
C ASP A 108 12.60 -4.80 -27.70
N LEU A 109 11.35 -5.13 -27.35
CA LEU A 109 10.31 -5.48 -28.32
C LEU A 109 9.98 -4.31 -29.25
N LYS A 110 9.94 -3.08 -28.74
CA LYS A 110 9.75 -1.88 -29.59
C LYS A 110 10.90 -1.70 -30.57
N ARG A 111 12.15 -1.94 -30.15
CA ARG A 111 13.33 -1.87 -31.03
C ARG A 111 13.27 -2.95 -32.11
N GLN A 112 12.93 -4.18 -31.73
CA GLN A 112 12.77 -5.29 -32.68
C GLN A 112 11.66 -5.02 -33.69
N ASN A 113 10.49 -4.57 -33.24
CA ASN A 113 9.38 -4.21 -34.13
C ASN A 113 9.79 -3.12 -35.13
N LYS A 114 10.49 -2.08 -34.68
CA LYS A 114 10.99 -1.02 -35.58
C LYS A 114 11.90 -1.59 -36.67
N LEU A 115 12.83 -2.49 -36.32
CA LEU A 115 13.72 -3.12 -37.30
C LEU A 115 12.95 -3.98 -38.30
N LEU A 116 11.96 -4.74 -37.83
CA LEU A 116 11.10 -5.54 -38.69
C LEU A 116 10.26 -4.66 -39.63
N GLU A 117 9.69 -3.57 -39.13
CA GLU A 117 8.96 -2.58 -39.94
C GLU A 117 9.85 -1.95 -41.02
N GLU A 118 11.11 -1.64 -40.70
CA GLU A 118 12.09 -1.14 -41.67
C GLU A 118 12.42 -2.19 -42.74
N GLN A 119 12.59 -3.46 -42.36
CA GLN A 119 12.82 -4.56 -43.29
C GLN A 119 11.61 -4.80 -44.21
N ILE A 120 10.40 -4.79 -43.67
CA ILE A 120 9.15 -4.93 -44.44
C ILE A 120 9.08 -3.82 -45.48
N ARG A 121 9.31 -2.56 -45.07
CA ARG A 121 9.29 -1.41 -45.99
C ARG A 121 10.35 -1.52 -47.10
N ALA A 122 11.55 -2.01 -46.78
CA ALA A 122 12.61 -2.21 -47.78
C ALA A 122 12.26 -3.32 -48.79
N LEU A 123 11.67 -4.42 -48.31
CA LEU A 123 11.20 -5.51 -49.16
C LEU A 123 10.02 -5.09 -50.04
N GLU A 124 9.07 -4.33 -49.50
CA GLU A 124 7.96 -3.75 -50.27
C GLU A 124 8.47 -2.84 -51.38
N LYS A 125 9.44 -1.96 -51.08
CA LYS A 125 10.09 -1.11 -52.09
C LYS A 125 10.79 -1.92 -53.18
N THR A 126 11.49 -2.99 -52.81
CA THR A 126 12.22 -3.85 -53.75
C THR A 126 11.24 -4.68 -54.61
N LYS A 127 10.15 -5.17 -54.02
CA LYS A 127 9.07 -5.86 -54.74
C LYS A 127 8.39 -4.92 -55.72
N MET A 128 8.10 -3.67 -55.35
CA MET A 128 7.55 -2.67 -56.27
C MET A 128 8.53 -2.35 -57.41
N ALA A 129 9.84 -2.29 -57.13
CA ALA A 129 10.86 -2.06 -58.15
C ALA A 129 11.06 -3.27 -59.09
N SER A 130 10.89 -4.51 -58.60
CA SER A 130 11.02 -5.73 -59.42
C SER A 130 9.72 -6.12 -60.13
N SER A 131 8.55 -5.74 -59.59
CA SER A 131 7.24 -5.93 -60.22
C SER A 131 6.85 -4.79 -61.16
N GLY A 132 7.69 -3.77 -61.32
CA GLY A 132 7.53 -2.63 -62.23
C GLY A 132 7.53 -2.97 -63.73
N GLY A 133 7.32 -4.25 -64.09
CA GLY A 133 7.16 -4.72 -65.47
C GLY A 133 5.85 -5.48 -65.76
N TYR A 134 4.98 -5.73 -64.77
CA TYR A 134 3.71 -6.41 -65.03
C TYR A 134 2.53 -5.68 -64.39
N SER A 135 1.78 -5.00 -65.26
CA SER A 135 0.36 -4.63 -65.10
C SER A 135 -0.39 -5.54 -64.12
N THR A 136 -0.95 -4.95 -63.06
CA THR A 136 -2.30 -5.25 -62.57
C THR A 136 -2.80 -4.09 -61.70
N GLY A 137 -3.41 -3.10 -62.33
CA GLY A 137 -4.40 -2.28 -61.63
C GLY A 137 -5.63 -3.16 -61.39
N SER A 138 -5.97 -3.44 -60.14
CA SER A 138 -7.33 -3.79 -59.67
C SER A 138 -7.29 -4.32 -58.23
N MET A 139 -8.21 -3.80 -57.39
CA MET A 139 -8.56 -4.23 -56.03
C MET A 139 -7.44 -4.01 -55.01
N LEU A 140 -7.57 -3.12 -54.02
CA LEU A 140 -8.54 -3.22 -52.95
C LEU A 140 -8.91 -1.82 -52.43
N ASP A 141 -10.02 -1.29 -52.93
CA ASP A 141 -10.87 -0.39 -52.15
C ASP A 141 -11.94 -1.26 -51.48
N THR A 142 -12.43 -0.82 -50.32
CA THR A 142 -13.46 -1.47 -49.48
C THR A 142 -12.96 -2.61 -48.57
N MET A 143 -12.66 -2.27 -47.32
CA MET A 143 -13.32 -2.87 -46.15
C MET A 143 -13.20 -1.90 -44.96
N SER A 144 -13.92 -0.78 -45.06
CA SER A 144 -14.45 -0.11 -43.88
C SER A 144 -15.67 -0.90 -43.42
N ILE A 145 -15.55 -1.65 -42.33
CA ILE A 145 -16.70 -2.18 -41.61
C ILE A 145 -16.58 -1.76 -40.14
N LYS A 146 -17.67 -1.17 -39.68
CA LYS A 146 -17.96 -0.57 -38.38
C LYS A 146 -17.56 -1.42 -37.19
#